data_AF-A0A7Y2I873-F1
#
_entry.id   AF-A0A7Y2I873-F1
#
_cell.length_a   1.000
_cell.length_b   1.000
_cell.length_c   1.000
_cell.angle_alpha   90.00
_cell.angle_beta   90.00
_cell.angle_gamma   90.00
#
_symmetry.space_group_name_H-M   'P 1'
#
loop_
_entity.id
_entity.type
_entity.pdbx_description
1 polymer ?
#
loop_
_entity_poly.entity_id
_entity_poly.type
_entity_poly.pdbx_seq_one_letter_code
_entity_poly.pdbx_strand_id
1 'polypeptide(L)' 'AAAIAWAGLEPDYRISSTDANHPISIGVPAITLSRGGISRDAHAPAESWENKDSHLALHIALLTLLAEADMLR' A
#
# COMPACT_ATOMS: atom_id res chain seq x y z
N ALA A 1 -2.42 -7.47 5.08
CA ALA A 1 -3.61 -8.25 4.67
C ALA A 1 -4.85 -7.86 5.47
N ALA A 2 -4.84 -7.95 6.81
CA ALA A 2 -6.02 -7.68 7.65
C ALA A 2 -6.66 -6.30 7.43
N ALA A 3 -5.87 -5.22 7.39
CA ALA A 3 -6.39 -3.86 7.14
C ALA A 3 -7.07 -3.71 5.77
N ILE A 4 -6.59 -4.44 4.75
CA ILE A 4 -7.19 -4.46 3.41
C ILE A 4 -8.53 -5.20 3.45
N ALA A 5 -8.56 -6.37 4.12
CA ALA A 5 -9.79 -7.15 4.31
C ALA A 5 -10.86 -6.40 5.12
N TRP A 6 -10.47 -5.62 6.12
CA TRP A 6 -11.38 -4.74 6.88
C TRP A 6 -12.09 -3.73 5.97
N ALA A 7 -11.40 -3.23 4.93
CA ALA A 7 -11.98 -2.35 3.93
C ALA A 7 -12.86 -3.07 2.89
N GLY A 8 -13.11 -4.38 3.06
CA GLY A 8 -13.87 -5.20 2.11
C GLY A 8 -13.14 -5.46 0.79
N LEU A 9 -11.81 -5.32 0.77
CA LEU A 9 -10.97 -5.53 -0.40
C LEU A 9 -10.20 -6.85 -0.28
N GLU A 10 -9.92 -7.47 -1.42
CA GLU A 10 -9.01 -8.61 -1.51
C GLU A 10 -7.55 -8.14 -1.64
N PRO A 11 -6.61 -8.63 -0.83
CA PRO A 11 -5.19 -8.30 -0.99
C PRO A 11 -4.63 -8.81 -2.32
N ASP A 12 -4.05 -7.89 -3.11
CA ASP A 12 -3.25 -8.22 -4.29
C ASP A 12 -1.76 -8.07 -3.95
N TYR A 13 -1.01 -9.15 -4.14
CA TYR A 13 0.43 -9.19 -3.86
C TYR A 13 1.22 -8.99 -5.14
N ARG A 14 2.17 -8.06 -5.11
CA ARG A 14 3.05 -7.75 -6.25
C ARG A 14 4.50 -7.87 -5.85
N ILE A 15 5.31 -8.32 -6.79
CA ILE A 15 6.76 -8.27 -6.71
C ILE A 15 7.21 -7.14 -7.62
N SER A 16 7.92 -6.16 -7.06
CA SER A 16 8.44 -5.01 -7.79
C SER A 16 9.70 -4.49 -7.10
N SER A 17 10.53 -3.76 -7.84
CA SER A 17 11.61 -2.97 -7.23
C SER A 17 11.03 -1.70 -6.62
N THR A 18 11.26 -1.49 -5.33
CA THR A 18 10.79 -0.32 -4.58
C THR A 18 11.80 0.05 -3.51
N ASP A 19 11.59 1.17 -2.82
CA ASP A 19 12.43 1.57 -1.69
C ASP A 19 12.38 0.57 -0.51
N ALA A 20 11.38 -0.31 -0.45
CA ALA A 20 11.32 -1.38 0.55
C ALA A 20 12.49 -2.39 0.40
N ASN A 21 13.11 -2.46 -0.77
CA ASN A 21 14.26 -3.35 -1.01
C ASN A 21 15.44 -3.03 -0.09
N HIS A 22 15.70 -1.76 0.21
CA HIS A 22 16.86 -1.38 1.01
C HIS A 22 16.72 -1.83 2.48
N PRO A 23 15.63 -1.52 3.22
CA PRO A 23 15.39 -2.08 4.55
C PRO A 23 15.47 -3.61 4.58
N ILE A 24 14.85 -4.30 3.61
CA ILE A 24 14.88 -5.76 3.53
C ILE A 24 16.33 -6.27 3.43
N SER A 25 17.17 -5.62 2.62
CA SER A 25 18.57 -6.01 2.42
C SER A 25 19.43 -5.93 3.68
N ILE A 26 19.03 -5.11 4.66
CA ILE A 26 19.71 -4.93 5.95
C ILE A 26 18.98 -5.62 7.12
N GLY A 27 18.03 -6.51 6.82
CA GLY A 27 17.32 -7.32 7.82
C GLY A 27 16.15 -6.59 8.52
N VAL A 28 15.73 -5.43 8.02
CA VAL A 28 14.54 -4.72 8.53
C VAL A 28 13.32 -5.10 7.68
N PRO A 29 12.25 -5.68 8.26
CA PRO A 29 11.03 -5.98 7.52
C PRO A 29 10.41 -4.71 6.91
N ALA A 30 10.08 -4.76 5.62
CA ALA A 30 9.40 -3.68 4.93
C ALA A 30 8.49 -4.19 3.83
N ILE A 31 7.45 -3.42 3.52
CA ILE A 31 6.51 -3.65 2.41
C ILE A 31 6.18 -2.32 1.75
N THR A 32 5.76 -2.36 0.48
CA THR A 32 5.17 -1.20 -0.19
C THR A 32 3.66 -1.31 -0.15
N LEU A 33 2.99 -0.23 0.25
CA LEU A 33 1.53 -0.12 0.23
C LEU A 33 1.08 0.70 -0.99
N SER A 34 -0.06 0.32 -1.55
CA SER A 34 -0.70 1.11 -2.61
C SER A 34 -1.12 2.48 -2.09
N ARG A 35 -1.01 3.50 -2.95
CA ARG A 35 -1.57 4.85 -2.71
C ARG A 35 -3.08 4.95 -2.97
N GLY A 36 -3.72 3.87 -3.41
CA GLY A 36 -5.11 3.88 -3.86
C GLY A 36 -5.31 4.65 -5.16
N GLY A 37 -6.57 4.85 -5.54
CA GLY A 37 -6.92 5.39 -6.86
C GLY A 37 -6.58 4.42 -7.98
N ILE A 38 -6.68 4.90 -9.22
CA ILE A 38 -6.29 4.12 -10.40
C ILE A 38 -5.17 4.82 -11.13
N SER A 39 -4.02 4.16 -11.25
CA SER A 39 -2.88 4.63 -12.05
C SER A 39 -2.90 3.98 -13.43
N ARG A 40 -2.51 4.71 -14.48
CA ARG A 40 -2.36 4.20 -15.85
C ARG A 40 -1.06 4.67 -16.47
N ASP A 41 -0.52 3.87 -17.37
CA ASP A 41 0.58 4.22 -18.27
C ASP A 41 1.80 4.81 -17.53
N ALA A 42 2.18 4.19 -16.41
CA ALA A 42 3.34 4.60 -15.63
C ALA A 42 4.59 4.72 -16.51
N HIS A 43 5.31 5.84 -16.40
CA HIS A 43 6.49 6.16 -17.22
C HIS A 43 6.20 6.45 -18.71
N ALA A 44 4.98 6.86 -19.06
CA ALA A 44 4.64 7.30 -20.42
C ALA A 44 4.05 8.72 -20.43
N PRO A 45 4.04 9.45 -21.57
CA PRO A 45 3.39 10.77 -21.66
C PRO A 45 1.88 10.76 -21.33
N ALA A 46 1.24 9.60 -21.45
CA ALA A 46 -0.17 9.38 -21.09
C ALA A 46 -0.35 9.01 -19.60
N GLU A 47 0.71 9.01 -18.80
CA GLU A 47 0.65 8.69 -17.37
C GLU A 47 -0.43 9.52 -16.68
N SER A 48 -1.32 8.83 -15.99
CA SER A 48 -2.45 9.46 -15.32
C SER A 48 -2.80 8.75 -14.03
N TRP A 49 -3.45 9.51 -13.14
CA TRP A 49 -3.99 8.99 -11.90
C TRP A 49 -5.39 9.54 -11.67
N GLU A 50 -6.33 8.65 -11.38
CA GLU A 50 -7.72 8.96 -11.05
C GLU A 50 -7.95 8.73 -9.55
N ASN A 51 -8.52 9.75 -8.90
CA ASN A 51 -8.90 9.66 -7.49
C ASN A 51 -10.20 8.84 -7.31
N LYS A 52 -10.11 7.54 -7.51
CA LYS A 52 -11.20 6.60 -7.24
C LYS A 52 -10.96 5.88 -5.91
N ASP A 53 -11.82 6.17 -4.94
CA ASP A 53 -11.81 5.54 -3.61
C ASP A 53 -10.43 5.57 -2.90
N SER A 54 -9.57 6.56 -3.20
CA SER A 54 -8.19 6.58 -2.69
C SER A 54 -8.11 6.73 -1.17
N HIS A 55 -9.16 7.26 -0.55
CA HIS A 55 -9.29 7.35 0.91
C HIS A 55 -9.15 5.99 1.60
N LEU A 56 -9.55 4.88 0.95
CA LEU A 56 -9.38 3.54 1.48
C LEU A 56 -7.89 3.20 1.70
N ALA A 57 -7.01 3.63 0.81
CA ALA A 57 -5.57 3.41 0.98
C ALA A 57 -5.00 4.17 2.17
N LEU A 58 -5.49 5.39 2.43
CA LEU A 58 -5.13 6.15 3.63
C LEU A 58 -5.60 5.45 4.91
N HIS A 59 -6.84 4.94 4.93
CA HIS A 59 -7.36 4.16 6.04
C HIS A 59 -6.55 2.87 6.27
N ILE A 60 -6.21 2.16 5.21
CA ILE A 60 -5.39 0.93 5.28
C ILE A 60 -4.00 1.24 5.85
N ALA A 61 -3.35 2.31 5.38
CA ALA A 61 -2.03 2.71 5.88
C ALA A 61 -2.09 3.07 7.38
N LEU A 62 -3.10 3.84 7.79
CA LEU A 62 -3.30 4.21 9.20
C LEU A 62 -3.58 2.99 10.08
N LEU A 63 -4.50 2.12 9.66
CA LEU A 63 -4.83 0.90 10.39
C LEU A 63 -3.64 -0.04 10.50
N THR A 64 -2.84 -0.16 9.44
CA THR A 64 -1.59 -0.94 9.48
C THR A 64 -0.64 -0.36 10.52
N LEU A 65 -0.42 0.96 10.52
CA LEU A 65 0.45 1.61 11.51
C LEU A 65 -0.05 1.39 12.95
N LEU A 66 -1.35 1.57 13.20
CA LEU A 66 -1.94 1.39 14.52
C LEU A 66 -1.87 -0.07 14.98
N ALA A 67 -2.04 -1.03 14.06
CA ALA A 67 -1.89 -2.45 14.36
C ALA A 67 -0.45 -2.78 14.80
N GLU A 68 0.55 -2.32 14.03
CA GLU A 68 1.97 -2.53 14.35
C GLU A 68 2.40 -1.83 15.64
N ALA A 69 1.72 -0.73 16.00
CA ALA A 69 1.93 -0.01 17.26
C ALA A 69 1.16 -0.61 18.46
N ASP A 70 0.47 -1.74 18.29
CA ASP A 70 -0.37 -2.38 19.32
C ASP A 70 -1.49 -1.46 19.86
N MET A 71 -2.01 -0.58 18.99
CA MET A 71 -3.05 0.41 19.30
C MET A 71 -4.45 -0.04 18.84
N LEU A 72 -4.56 -1.16 18.14
CA LEU A 72 -5.84 -1.78 17.80
C LEU A 72 -6.08 -2.94 18.78
N ARG A 73 -7.13 -2.83 19.59
CA ARG A 73 -7.60 -3.88 20.51
C ARG A 73 -8.95 -4.41 20.04
#